data_AF-A0A9D3ZT34-F1
#
_entry.id   AF-A0A9D3ZT34-F1
#
_cell.length_a   1.000
_cell.length_b   1.000
_cell.length_c   1.000
_cell.angle_alpha   90.00
_cell.angle_beta   90.00
_cell.angle_gamma   90.00
#
_symmetry.space_group_name_H-M   'P 1'
#
loop_
_entity.id
_entity.type
_entity.pdbx_description
1 polymer ?
#
loop_
_entity_poly.entity_id
_entity_poly.type
_entity_poly.pdbx_seq_one_letter_code
_entity_poly.pdbx_strand_id
1 'polypeptide(L)'
;MASIVTTTITNGACQNLVLRLSNYGTAAETIKNTETATFPLAVPTMYVNGALVYEVGHSLRWIIFWTTDNQVSSKMFKISDSIDWKQVTNNLKSNQRSEDKITYAGYEYTAWASIAPNSSGQANTANISASPVPK
;
A
#
# COMPACT_ATOMS: atom_id res chain seq x y z
N MET A 1 7.77 -23.55 4.90
CA MET A 1 8.85 -22.53 4.90
C MET A 1 8.17 -21.21 4.58
N ALA A 2 8.29 -20.17 5.41
CA ALA A 2 7.62 -18.89 5.15
C ALA A 2 8.13 -18.30 3.81
N SER A 3 7.23 -17.72 3.02
CA SER A 3 7.62 -16.96 1.83
C SER A 3 8.01 -15.55 2.24
N ILE A 4 9.02 -14.98 1.58
CA ILE A 4 9.43 -13.59 1.83
C ILE A 4 8.89 -12.74 0.69
N VAL A 5 8.09 -11.74 1.05
CA VAL A 5 7.65 -10.70 0.12
C VAL A 5 8.51 -9.46 0.34
N THR A 6 9.42 -9.17 -0.60
CA THR A 6 10.19 -7.92 -0.55
C THR A 6 9.25 -6.78 -0.92
N THR A 7 9.08 -5.83 -0.01
CA THR A 7 8.16 -4.71 -0.20
C THR A 7 8.95 -3.41 -0.29
N THR A 8 8.69 -2.62 -1.33
CA THR A 8 9.26 -1.28 -1.54
C THR A 8 8.14 -0.27 -1.60
N ILE A 9 8.20 0.76 -0.75
CA ILE A 9 7.21 1.83 -0.71
C ILE A 9 7.91 3.18 -0.85
N THR A 10 7.53 3.95 -1.86
CA THR A 10 8.01 5.33 -2.07
C THR A 10 6.94 6.34 -1.69
N ASN A 11 7.29 7.28 -0.80
CA ASN A 11 6.40 8.31 -0.32
C ASN A 11 6.67 9.67 -1.00
N GLY A 12 5.72 10.16 -1.78
CA GLY A 12 5.68 11.52 -2.33
C GLY A 12 4.39 12.26 -1.94
N ALA A 13 3.72 11.88 -0.85
CA ALA A 13 2.41 12.39 -0.47
C ALA A 13 2.42 13.75 0.27
N CYS A 14 3.58 14.42 0.32
CA CYS A 14 3.81 15.64 1.11
C CYS A 14 3.57 15.48 2.63
N GLN A 15 3.42 14.24 3.10
CA GLN A 15 3.13 13.86 4.49
C GLN A 15 3.91 12.59 4.81
N ASN A 16 4.17 12.32 6.10
CA ASN A 16 4.71 11.02 6.49
C ASN A 16 3.66 9.92 6.32
N LEU A 17 4.10 8.73 5.92
CA LEU A 17 3.28 7.52 6.00
C LEU A 17 3.53 6.89 7.36
N VAL A 18 2.48 6.68 8.15
CA VAL A 18 2.56 6.05 9.48
C VAL A 18 1.81 4.72 9.44
N LEU A 19 2.49 3.62 9.72
CA LEU A 19 1.88 2.30 9.73
C LEU A 19 0.85 2.21 10.85
N ARG A 20 -0.36 1.74 10.50
CA ARG A 20 -1.43 1.44 11.47
C ARG A 20 -1.70 -0.04 11.60
N LEU A 21 -1.56 -0.77 10.51
CA LEU A 21 -1.79 -2.20 10.50
C LEU A 21 -0.82 -2.86 9.52
N SER A 22 -0.22 -3.94 9.98
CA SER A 22 0.46 -4.92 9.15
C SER A 22 0.05 -6.30 9.64
N ASN A 23 -0.34 -7.18 8.73
CA ASN A 23 -0.60 -8.58 9.06
C ASN A 23 0.71 -9.37 9.29
N TYR A 24 1.87 -8.74 9.08
CA TYR A 24 3.18 -9.36 9.19
C TYR A 24 4.14 -8.49 10.02
N GLY A 25 5.12 -9.13 10.66
CA GLY A 25 6.24 -8.42 11.27
C GLY A 25 7.06 -7.64 10.21
N THR A 26 7.94 -6.75 10.67
CA THR A 26 8.99 -6.06 9.89
C THR A 26 8.54 -5.01 8.85
N ALA A 27 7.26 -4.63 8.81
CA ALA A 27 6.83 -3.46 8.04
C ALA A 27 7.43 -2.16 8.58
N ALA A 28 7.79 -1.23 7.69
CA ALA A 28 8.32 0.06 8.11
C ALA A 28 7.25 0.87 8.86
N GLU A 29 7.50 1.23 10.12
CA GLU A 29 6.55 1.96 10.98
C GLU A 29 6.29 3.38 10.48
N THR A 30 7.30 4.04 9.94
CA THR A 30 7.18 5.38 9.36
C THR A 30 8.04 5.50 8.12
N ILE A 31 7.49 6.06 7.05
CA ILE A 31 8.22 6.40 5.82
C ILE A 31 8.07 7.91 5.63
N LYS A 32 9.17 8.66 5.78
CA LYS A 32 9.08 10.12 5.72
C LYS A 32 8.76 10.60 4.31
N ASN A 33 8.25 11.82 4.20
CA ASN A 33 8.02 12.44 2.90
C ASN A 33 9.31 12.41 2.05
N THR A 34 9.17 12.12 0.76
CA THR A 34 10.24 11.95 -0.24
C THR A 34 11.15 10.73 -0.04
N GLU A 35 10.94 9.92 0.99
CA GLU A 35 11.75 8.73 1.24
C GLU A 35 11.15 7.47 0.59
N THR A 36 12.02 6.48 0.38
CA THR A 36 11.65 5.12 0.00
C THR A 36 12.09 4.16 1.08
N ALA A 37 11.20 3.24 1.48
CA ALA A 37 11.52 2.16 2.40
C ALA A 37 11.44 0.82 1.67
N THR A 38 12.44 -0.03 1.86
CA THR A 38 12.43 -1.43 1.40
C THR A 38 12.59 -2.34 2.60
N PHE A 39 11.68 -3.30 2.77
CA PHE A 39 11.68 -4.22 3.88
C PHE A 39 11.14 -5.60 3.48
N PRO A 40 11.63 -6.68 4.09
CA PRO A 40 11.06 -8.00 3.90
C PRO A 40 9.77 -8.13 4.72
N LEU A 41 8.79 -8.87 4.19
CA LEU A 41 7.64 -9.35 4.96
C LEU A 41 7.64 -10.88 4.95
N ALA A 42 7.73 -11.47 6.13
CA ALA A 42 7.65 -12.92 6.28
C ALA A 42 6.18 -13.36 6.28
N VAL A 43 5.75 -13.98 5.18
CA VAL A 43 4.39 -14.50 5.00
C VAL A 43 4.38 -15.98 5.37
N PRO A 44 3.67 -16.40 6.43
CA PRO A 44 3.59 -17.81 6.77
C PRO A 44 2.85 -18.58 5.67
N THR A 45 3.25 -19.82 5.42
CA THR A 45 2.71 -20.69 4.37
C THR A 45 1.21 -20.96 4.43
N MET A 46 0.57 -20.70 5.57
CA MET A 46 -0.88 -20.86 5.77
C MET A 46 -1.69 -19.60 5.43
N TYR A 47 -1.04 -18.47 5.15
CA TYR A 47 -1.72 -17.21 4.82
C TYR A 47 -1.85 -17.04 3.30
N VAL A 48 -3.06 -16.65 2.89
CA VAL A 48 -3.43 -16.47 1.49
C VAL A 48 -3.18 -15.01 1.03
N ASN A 49 -3.21 -14.04 1.96
CA ASN A 49 -3.24 -12.61 1.62
C ASN A 49 -2.42 -11.76 2.59
N GLY A 50 -1.81 -10.68 2.09
CA GLY A 50 -1.14 -9.65 2.87
C GLY A 50 -1.84 -8.30 2.84
N ALA A 51 -1.65 -7.51 3.90
CA ALA A 51 -2.19 -6.16 4.01
C ALA A 51 -1.24 -5.26 4.80
N LEU A 52 -1.04 -4.05 4.27
CA LEU A 52 -0.48 -2.90 4.97
C LEU A 52 -1.48 -1.76 4.93
N VAL A 53 -1.65 -1.07 6.07
CA VAL A 53 -2.45 0.14 6.17
C VAL A 53 -1.57 1.26 6.70
N TYR A 54 -1.34 2.27 5.87
CA TYR A 54 -0.63 3.48 6.24
C TYR A 54 -1.60 4.64 6.38
N GLU A 55 -1.46 5.43 7.42
CA GLU A 55 -2.03 6.77 7.46
C GLU A 55 -1.15 7.75 6.67
N VAL A 56 -1.79 8.57 5.85
CA VAL A 56 -1.16 9.65 5.08
C VAL A 56 -1.49 10.96 5.80
N GLY A 57 -0.57 11.38 6.67
CA GLY A 57 -0.85 12.47 7.63
C GLY A 57 -2.07 12.16 8.51
N HIS A 58 -2.96 13.13 8.69
CA HIS A 58 -4.19 12.99 9.49
C HIS A 58 -5.47 12.89 8.64
N SER A 59 -5.32 12.57 7.35
CA SER A 59 -6.39 12.75 6.37
C SER A 59 -6.89 11.44 5.78
N LEU A 60 -5.96 10.56 5.38
CA LEU A 60 -6.28 9.37 4.60
C LEU A 60 -5.67 8.11 5.22
N ARG A 61 -6.31 6.97 4.98
CA ARG A 61 -5.74 5.64 5.12
C ARG A 61 -5.49 5.10 3.72
N TRP A 62 -4.26 4.68 3.45
CA TRP A 62 -3.87 3.98 2.24
C TRP A 62 -3.63 2.51 2.55
N ILE A 63 -4.33 1.64 1.82
CA ILE A 63 -4.29 0.19 1.95
C ILE A 63 -3.55 -0.39 0.76
N ILE A 64 -2.53 -1.19 1.06
CA ILE A 64 -1.84 -2.04 0.09
C ILE A 64 -2.19 -3.47 0.47
N PHE A 65 -2.97 -4.15 -0.37
CA PHE A 65 -3.43 -5.52 -0.14
C PHE A 65 -2.96 -6.41 -1.28
N TRP A 66 -2.49 -7.63 -0.99
CA TRP A 66 -2.04 -8.57 -2.02
C TRP A 66 -2.37 -10.00 -1.67
N THR A 67 -2.33 -10.87 -2.68
CA THR A 67 -2.60 -12.30 -2.56
C THR A 67 -1.39 -13.12 -2.99
N THR A 68 -1.36 -14.40 -2.61
CA THR A 68 -0.36 -15.36 -3.08
C THR A 68 -0.38 -15.58 -4.60
N ASP A 69 -1.50 -15.26 -5.26
CA ASP A 69 -1.70 -15.43 -6.71
C ASP A 69 -1.19 -14.22 -7.53
N ASN A 70 -0.26 -13.44 -6.98
CA ASN A 70 0.27 -12.22 -7.60
C ASN A 70 -0.82 -11.22 -8.00
N GLN A 71 -1.82 -11.05 -7.13
CA GLN A 71 -2.78 -9.98 -7.24
C GLN A 71 -2.49 -8.90 -6.21
N VAL A 72 -2.72 -7.63 -6.55
CA VAL A 72 -2.50 -6.50 -5.65
C VAL A 72 -3.61 -5.46 -5.79
N SER A 73 -3.91 -4.78 -4.69
CA SER A 73 -4.86 -3.69 -4.58
C SER A 73 -4.21 -2.52 -3.85
N SER A 74 -4.34 -1.33 -4.43
CA SER A 74 -4.05 -0.04 -3.80
C SER A 74 -5.36 0.71 -3.65
N LYS A 75 -5.78 1.04 -2.42
CA LYS A 75 -7.01 1.82 -2.18
C LYS A 75 -6.81 2.81 -1.04
N MET A 76 -7.36 4.01 -1.22
CA MET A 76 -7.36 5.08 -0.22
C MET A 76 -8.78 5.31 0.31
N PHE A 77 -8.86 5.63 1.60
CA PHE A 77 -10.09 6.00 2.30
C PHE A 77 -9.80 7.23 3.15
N LYS A 78 -10.79 8.08 3.40
CA LYS A 78 -10.63 9.13 4.43
C LYS A 78 -10.55 8.48 5.80
N ILE A 79 -9.78 9.06 6.73
CA ILE A 79 -9.68 8.53 8.09
C ILE A 79 -11.04 8.50 8.81
N SER A 80 -11.92 9.45 8.48
CA SER A 80 -13.31 9.50 8.97
C SER A 80 -14.17 8.32 8.51
N ASP A 81 -13.79 7.67 7.41
CA ASP A 81 -14.61 6.68 6.76
C ASP A 81 -14.21 5.28 7.23
N SER A 82 -15.20 4.39 7.34
CA SER A 82 -14.93 2.97 7.55
C SER A 82 -14.25 2.38 6.32
N ILE A 83 -13.28 1.48 6.54
CA ILE A 83 -12.66 0.73 5.44
C ILE A 83 -13.69 -0.21 4.82
N ASP A 84 -14.04 0.03 3.56
CA ASP A 84 -14.83 -0.91 2.76
C ASP A 84 -13.92 -1.96 2.13
N TRP A 85 -13.75 -3.08 2.82
CA TRP A 85 -12.93 -4.19 2.36
C TRP A 85 -13.41 -4.80 1.04
N LYS A 86 -14.70 -4.65 0.70
CA LYS A 86 -15.23 -5.11 -0.59
C LYS A 86 -14.65 -4.27 -1.74
N GLN A 87 -14.48 -2.97 -1.54
CA GLN A 87 -13.79 -2.12 -2.52
C GLN A 87 -12.31 -2.48 -2.67
N VAL A 88 -11.64 -2.84 -1.56
CA VAL A 88 -10.25 -3.31 -1.59
C VAL A 88 -10.13 -4.58 -2.42
N THR A 89 -10.97 -5.58 -2.19
CA THR A 89 -10.93 -6.85 -2.93
C THR A 89 -11.34 -6.69 -4.38
N ASN A 90 -12.35 -5.85 -4.67
CA ASN A 90 -12.78 -5.58 -6.05
C ASN A 90 -11.71 -4.84 -6.88
N ASN A 91 -10.76 -4.18 -6.22
CA ASN A 91 -9.65 -3.47 -6.86
C ASN A 91 -8.38 -4.33 -7.03
N LEU A 92 -8.44 -5.62 -6.72
CA LEU A 92 -7.36 -6.56 -7.02
C LEU A 92 -7.07 -6.61 -8.52
N LYS A 93 -5.79 -6.44 -8.88
CA LYS A 93 -5.28 -6.55 -10.24
C LYS A 93 -4.20 -7.62 -10.30
N SER A 94 -4.24 -8.47 -11.32
CA SER A 94 -3.17 -9.43 -11.65
C SER A 94 -2.34 -8.91 -12.82
N ASN A 95 -1.01 -9.03 -12.76
CA ASN A 95 -0.09 -8.63 -13.83
C ASN A 95 -0.20 -7.15 -14.27
N GLN A 96 -0.82 -6.31 -13.45
CA GLN A 96 -1.09 -4.90 -13.72
C GLN A 96 -0.95 -4.10 -12.43
N ARG A 97 -0.69 -2.81 -12.58
CA ARG A 97 -0.68 -1.85 -11.49
C ARG A 97 -2.11 -1.60 -11.03
N SER A 98 -2.36 -1.75 -9.73
CA SER A 98 -3.59 -1.28 -9.08
C SER A 98 -3.38 0.17 -8.67
N GLU A 99 -4.29 1.06 -9.07
CA GLU A 99 -4.20 2.51 -8.84
C GLU A 99 -5.50 3.02 -8.21
N ASP A 100 -5.36 4.03 -7.36
CA ASP A 100 -6.47 4.78 -6.79
C ASP A 100 -6.14 6.26 -6.75
N LYS A 101 -7.18 7.10 -6.85
CA LYS A 101 -7.06 8.55 -6.80
C LYS A 101 -8.13 9.13 -5.88
N ILE A 102 -7.74 10.09 -5.06
CA ILE A 102 -8.67 10.82 -4.19
C ILE A 102 -8.25 12.27 -4.04
N THR A 103 -9.21 13.17 -4.18
CA THR A 103 -9.01 14.60 -3.88
C THR A 103 -9.45 14.89 -2.46
N TYR A 104 -8.56 15.47 -1.65
CA TYR A 104 -8.84 15.84 -0.28
C TYR A 104 -8.00 17.02 0.19
N ALA A 105 -8.60 17.93 0.97
CA ALA A 105 -7.93 19.07 1.60
C ALA A 105 -7.05 19.91 0.64
N GLY A 106 -7.48 20.09 -0.61
CA GLY A 106 -6.77 20.89 -1.62
C GLY A 106 -5.65 20.15 -2.36
N TYR A 107 -5.50 18.83 -2.14
CA TYR A 107 -4.54 17.99 -2.84
C TYR A 107 -5.25 16.84 -3.58
N GLU A 108 -4.77 16.48 -4.75
CA GLU A 108 -5.05 15.20 -5.41
C GLU A 108 -3.96 14.21 -5.01
N TYR A 109 -4.37 13.10 -4.39
CA TYR A 109 -3.51 11.98 -4.08
C TYR A 109 -3.68 10.90 -5.14
N THR A 110 -2.57 10.41 -5.67
CA THR A 110 -2.52 9.24 -6.54
C THR A 110 -1.68 8.17 -5.85
N ALA A 111 -2.26 7.00 -5.61
CA ALA A 111 -1.56 5.88 -4.99
C ALA A 111 -1.66 4.63 -5.84
N TRP A 112 -0.60 3.86 -5.91
CA TRP A 112 -0.57 2.63 -6.69
C TRP A 112 0.29 1.55 -6.05
N ALA A 113 0.00 0.31 -6.42
CA ALA A 113 0.78 -0.86 -6.07
C ALA A 113 0.87 -1.83 -7.24
N SER A 114 2.00 -2.52 -7.35
CA SER A 114 2.27 -3.59 -8.29
C SER A 114 2.90 -4.77 -7.54
N ILE A 115 2.56 -5.98 -7.97
CA ILE A 115 3.18 -7.20 -7.46
C ILE A 115 3.70 -8.03 -8.63
N ALA A 116 4.90 -8.56 -8.49
CA ALA A 116 5.51 -9.43 -9.47
C ALA A 116 6.21 -10.60 -8.78
N PRO A 117 6.27 -11.79 -9.39
CA PRO A 117 7.10 -12.87 -8.89
C PRO A 117 8.58 -12.46 -8.94
N ASN A 118 9.37 -12.92 -7.97
CA ASN A 118 10.83 -12.80 -7.98
C ASN A 118 11.49 -14.13 -7.60
N SER A 119 12.83 -14.18 -7.57
CA SER A 119 13.60 -15.39 -7.20
C SER A 119 13.31 -15.92 -5.79
N SER A 120 12.67 -15.11 -4.93
CA SER A 120 12.44 -15.39 -3.51
C SER A 120 10.95 -15.55 -3.15
N GLY A 121 10.04 -15.48 -4.14
CA GLY A 121 8.60 -15.45 -3.95
C GLY A 121 7.95 -14.31 -4.73
N GLN A 122 7.61 -13.23 -4.03
CA GLN A 122 6.93 -12.06 -4.61
C GLN A 122 7.65 -10.76 -4.22
N ALA A 123 7.56 -9.75 -5.09
CA ALA A 123 7.99 -8.38 -4.81
C ALA A 123 6.79 -7.44 -4.94
N ASN A 124 6.50 -6.69 -3.88
CA ASN A 124 5.48 -5.66 -3.87
C ASN A 124 6.13 -4.28 -3.99
N THR A 125 5.77 -3.51 -5.01
CA THR A 125 6.21 -2.12 -5.15
C THR A 125 5.00 -1.21 -5.07
N ALA A 126 5.04 -0.22 -4.19
CA ALA A 126 3.96 0.72 -4.02
C ALA A 126 4.48 2.15 -3.95
N ASN A 127 3.64 3.10 -4.36
CA ASN A 127 3.97 4.51 -4.27
C ASN A 127 2.70 5.36 -4.14
N ILE A 128 2.86 6.48 -3.45
CA ILE A 128 1.82 7.48 -3.30
C ILE A 128 2.42 8.85 -3.56
N SER A 129 1.72 9.69 -4.30
CA SER A 129 2.08 11.08 -4.55
C SER A 129 0.91 12.01 -4.26
N ALA A 130 1.22 13.25 -3.92
CA ALA A 130 0.25 14.32 -3.78
C ALA A 130 0.59 15.48 -4.73
N SER A 131 -0.42 16.13 -5.29
CA SER A 131 -0.27 17.33 -6.10
C SER A 131 -1.33 18.36 -5.68
N PRO A 132 -0.99 19.65 -5.55
CA PRO A 132 -1.98 20.69 -5.26
C PRO A 132 -3.04 20.72 -6.36
N VAL A 133 -4.31 20.86 -5.98
CA VAL A 133 -5.39 21.09 -6.94
C VAL A 133 -5.38 22.58 -7.34
N PRO A 134 -5.36 22.92 -8.64
CA PRO A 134 -5.48 24.30 -9.09
C PRO A 134 -6.77 24.95 -8.56
N LYS A 135 -6.67 26.21 -8.12
CA LYS A 135 -7.82 27.01 -7.71
C LYS A 135 -8.62 27.53 -8.90
#